data_AF-A0A3D5Z0X4-F1
#
_entry.id   AF-A0A3D5Z0X4-F1
#
_cell.length_a   1.000
_cell.length_b   1.000
_cell.length_c   1.000
_cell.angle_alpha   90.00
_cell.angle_beta   90.00
_cell.angle_gamma   90.00
#
_symmetry.space_group_name_H-M   'P 1'
#
loop_
_entity.id
_entity.type
_entity.pdbx_description
1 polymer ?
#
loop_
_entity_poly.entity_id
_entity_poly.type
_entity_poly.pdbx_seq_one_letter_code
_entity_poly.pdbx_strand_id
1 'polypeptide(L)'
;MVDALKKERPALVEQVNSKEVKEVFNSGKGIIFQDTTQRIELKNNPRISVATTPHRTKPMTNGEWFWLDLLLRCSKPKVSQITQAEYAQKTAAQQANLKDVGAFIPGEVGPNRKTRSRYCLTLDLDYATAELWAVFIPLFDVAAFLYSTRKHTPEAARFRLVILLDRPVMEDEHEAVSRWLAGQLGINLFDDTTFQFNRLMYWPSVDKDAQFIFEYQDGSALCVDEVLGKYTNWRDQSEWPYSSRVKKEIHDRKKQQQDPLTKRNFVGTFCRAYTISEAIERFLSKVYFPTADPTRFTYAKGSTFGGLVVYDDKFAYSHHSTDPAGDKLCNAFDLVRYHLTDDDITLIEEGKK
;
A
#
# COMPACT_ATOMS: atom_id res chain seq x y z
N MET A 1 30.22 12.81 -45.31
CA MET A 1 29.24 11.96 -44.59
C MET A 1 28.19 12.78 -43.85
N VAL A 2 27.82 13.95 -44.42
CA VAL A 2 26.82 14.91 -43.90
C VAL A 2 25.79 15.25 -45.00
N ASP A 3 25.86 14.61 -46.17
CA ASP A 3 24.99 14.86 -47.33
C ASP A 3 24.09 13.66 -47.73
N ALA A 4 23.86 12.70 -46.82
CA ALA A 4 23.02 11.53 -47.07
C ALA A 4 21.74 11.47 -46.20
N LEU A 5 21.31 12.61 -45.61
CA LEU A 5 20.10 12.70 -44.78
C LEU A 5 19.13 13.80 -45.25
N LYS A 6 19.04 14.04 -46.57
CA LYS A 6 18.31 15.20 -47.12
C LYS A 6 17.25 14.92 -48.20
N LYS A 7 16.81 13.68 -48.43
CA LYS A 7 15.73 13.43 -49.40
C LYS A 7 14.83 12.28 -48.98
N GLU A 8 13.65 12.62 -48.45
CA GLU A 8 12.33 12.08 -48.83
C GLU A 8 11.26 12.39 -47.75
N ARG A 9 10.51 13.47 -47.95
CA ARG A 9 9.14 13.66 -47.45
C ARG A 9 8.47 14.78 -48.26
N PRO A 10 7.37 14.52 -49.00
CA PRO A 10 6.60 15.58 -49.63
C PRO A 10 5.63 16.23 -48.65
N ALA A 11 5.42 17.52 -48.90
CA ALA A 11 4.55 18.45 -48.19
C ALA A 11 3.06 18.15 -48.43
N LEU A 12 2.27 18.33 -47.37
CA LEU A 12 0.84 18.65 -47.38
C LEU A 12 0.47 19.09 -45.96
N VAL A 13 0.40 20.41 -45.72
CA VAL A 13 -0.68 21.13 -45.04
C VAL A 13 -0.30 22.61 -45.13
N GLU A 14 -0.92 23.29 -46.08
CA GLU A 14 -0.95 24.74 -46.18
C GLU A 14 -2.03 25.33 -45.25
N GLN A 15 -1.68 26.47 -44.66
CA GLN A 15 -2.55 27.60 -44.32
C GLN A 15 -3.61 27.42 -43.21
N VAL A 16 -3.24 27.82 -41.98
CA VAL A 16 -4.18 28.55 -41.10
C VAL A 16 -3.58 29.93 -40.81
N ASN A 17 -4.43 30.93 -41.05
CA ASN A 17 -4.13 32.33 -41.26
C ASN A 17 -3.70 33.06 -39.98
N SER A 18 -2.69 33.92 -40.12
CA SER A 18 -1.94 34.64 -39.09
C SER A 18 -2.66 35.86 -38.49
N LYS A 19 -3.95 35.74 -38.12
CA LYS A 19 -4.71 36.85 -37.49
C LYS A 19 -5.36 36.54 -36.15
N GLU A 20 -5.45 35.29 -35.70
CA GLU A 20 -5.97 34.94 -34.36
C GLU A 20 -4.89 34.74 -33.28
N VAL A 21 -3.61 34.85 -33.64
CA VAL A 21 -2.47 34.64 -32.73
C VAL A 21 -2.07 35.92 -31.96
N LYS A 22 -2.80 37.04 -32.13
CA LYS A 22 -2.39 38.35 -31.57
C LYS A 22 -3.31 38.99 -30.53
N GLU A 23 -4.34 38.31 -30.01
CA GLU A 23 -5.21 38.90 -28.97
C GLU A 23 -5.29 38.18 -27.62
N VAL A 24 -4.53 37.12 -27.37
CA VAL A 24 -4.52 36.45 -26.04
C VAL A 24 -3.24 36.72 -25.22
N PHE A 25 -2.23 37.37 -25.80
CA PHE A 25 -1.00 37.77 -25.09
C PHE A 25 -1.11 39.18 -24.50
N ASN A 26 -2.00 39.38 -23.51
CA ASN A 26 -1.88 40.50 -22.57
C ASN A 26 -2.84 40.36 -21.36
N SER A 27 -2.57 39.40 -20.46
CA SER A 27 -2.67 39.60 -19.01
C SER A 27 -2.03 38.42 -18.29
N GLY A 28 -1.06 38.72 -17.43
CA GLY A 28 -0.17 37.73 -16.82
C GLY A 28 -0.84 36.72 -15.89
N LYS A 29 -0.11 35.60 -15.70
CA LYS A 29 -0.40 34.37 -14.93
C LYS A 29 -1.12 33.28 -15.72
N GLY A 30 -0.38 32.64 -16.62
CA GLY A 30 -0.79 31.37 -17.23
C GLY A 30 -0.49 30.20 -16.29
N ILE A 31 -1.55 29.55 -15.80
CA ILE A 31 -1.51 28.18 -15.28
C ILE A 31 -1.19 27.30 -16.48
N ILE A 32 -0.09 26.54 -16.44
CA ILE A 32 0.11 25.44 -17.38
C ILE A 32 -0.82 24.31 -16.91
N PHE A 33 -2.07 24.35 -17.35
CA PHE A 33 -2.80 23.11 -17.52
C PHE A 33 -2.15 22.45 -18.74
N GLN A 34 -1.43 21.35 -18.55
CA GLN A 34 -1.34 20.41 -19.66
C GLN A 34 -2.78 20.04 -19.99
N ASP A 35 -3.21 20.45 -21.17
CA ASP A 35 -4.52 20.16 -21.73
C ASP A 35 -4.66 18.63 -21.84
N THR A 36 -5.16 17.98 -20.78
CA THR A 36 -5.53 16.56 -20.79
C THR A 36 -6.89 16.38 -21.46
N THR A 37 -7.01 16.90 -22.68
CA THR A 37 -7.93 16.35 -23.70
C THR A 37 -7.27 15.22 -24.49
N GLN A 38 -6.24 14.55 -23.93
CA GLN A 38 -5.93 13.19 -24.36
C GLN A 38 -7.13 12.30 -24.03
N ARG A 39 -7.86 11.93 -25.07
CA ARG A 39 -8.87 10.89 -25.00
C ARG A 39 -8.16 9.59 -24.62
N ILE A 40 -8.35 9.16 -23.37
CA ILE A 40 -7.81 7.89 -22.89
C ILE A 40 -8.61 6.78 -23.58
N GLU A 41 -7.92 5.99 -24.40
CA GLU A 41 -8.48 4.84 -25.10
C GLU A 41 -7.72 3.59 -24.67
N LEU A 42 -8.45 2.55 -24.27
CA LEU A 42 -7.89 1.27 -23.83
C LEU A 42 -8.35 0.17 -24.79
N LYS A 43 -7.44 -0.73 -25.16
CA LYS A 43 -7.77 -1.95 -25.91
C LYS A 43 -8.54 -2.93 -25.03
N ASN A 44 -8.17 -3.03 -23.76
CA ASN A 44 -8.79 -3.91 -22.77
C ASN A 44 -9.45 -3.08 -21.66
N ASN A 45 -10.77 -3.22 -21.53
CA ASN A 45 -11.55 -2.47 -20.54
C ASN A 45 -12.50 -3.40 -19.76
N PRO A 46 -11.97 -4.30 -18.90
CA PRO A 46 -12.80 -5.23 -18.16
C PRO A 46 -13.64 -4.52 -17.09
N ARG A 47 -14.66 -5.23 -16.61
CA ARG A 47 -15.43 -4.82 -15.43
C ARG A 47 -14.68 -5.18 -14.16
N ILE A 48 -14.74 -4.28 -13.18
CA ILE A 48 -14.17 -4.44 -11.86
C ILE A 48 -15.16 -3.99 -10.80
N SER A 49 -15.07 -4.55 -9.60
CA SER A 49 -15.78 -4.02 -8.45
C SER A 49 -15.00 -2.84 -7.84
N VAL A 50 -15.67 -1.74 -7.56
CA VAL A 50 -15.10 -0.59 -6.85
C VAL A 50 -16.08 -0.13 -5.78
N ALA A 51 -15.66 -0.24 -4.53
CA ALA A 51 -16.36 0.34 -3.40
C ALA A 51 -15.94 1.81 -3.24
N THR A 52 -16.90 2.73 -3.12
CA THR A 52 -16.62 4.16 -3.00
C THR A 52 -17.30 4.77 -1.77
N THR A 53 -16.78 5.88 -1.27
CA THR A 53 -17.41 6.65 -0.20
C THR A 53 -17.14 8.14 -0.38
N PRO A 54 -18.11 9.02 -0.05
CA PRO A 54 -17.90 10.47 -0.12
C PRO A 54 -16.98 11.00 0.98
N HIS A 55 -16.75 10.24 2.06
CA HIS A 55 -15.87 10.62 3.16
C HIS A 55 -15.42 9.38 3.93
N ARG A 56 -14.19 9.34 4.46
CA ARG A 56 -13.62 8.14 5.10
C ARG A 56 -14.39 7.61 6.32
N THR A 57 -15.30 8.39 6.90
CA THR A 57 -16.11 7.98 8.05
C THR A 57 -17.50 7.48 7.65
N LYS A 58 -17.89 7.61 6.38
CA LYS A 58 -19.18 7.16 5.87
C LYS A 58 -19.10 5.70 5.39
N PRO A 59 -20.24 5.00 5.30
CA PRO A 59 -20.30 3.70 4.68
C PRO A 59 -19.73 3.71 3.25
N MET A 60 -19.27 2.54 2.82
CA MET A 60 -18.84 2.34 1.43
C MET A 60 -19.98 1.71 0.64
N THR A 61 -20.13 2.13 -0.62
CA THR A 61 -21.09 1.59 -1.57
C THR A 61 -20.32 0.82 -2.64
N ASN A 62 -20.56 -0.48 -2.74
CA ASN A 62 -20.03 -1.30 -3.84
C ASN A 62 -20.71 -0.92 -5.15
N GLY A 63 -19.94 -0.84 -6.23
CA GLY A 63 -20.45 -0.67 -7.58
C GLY A 63 -19.60 -1.43 -8.59
N GLU A 64 -20.21 -1.76 -9.71
CA GLU A 64 -19.51 -2.31 -10.88
C GLU A 64 -19.07 -1.15 -11.79
N TRP A 65 -17.78 -1.14 -12.14
CA TRP A 65 -17.13 -0.09 -12.93
C TRP A 65 -16.40 -0.73 -14.09
N PHE A 66 -16.22 0.00 -15.18
CA PHE A 66 -15.17 -0.36 -16.13
C PHE A 66 -13.81 0.11 -15.60
N TRP A 67 -12.73 -0.60 -15.97
CA TRP A 67 -11.36 -0.18 -15.66
C TRP A 67 -11.08 1.27 -16.09
N LEU A 68 -11.56 1.63 -17.28
CA LEU A 68 -11.50 3.00 -17.82
C LEU A 68 -12.19 4.03 -16.92
N ASP A 69 -13.30 3.68 -16.25
CA ASP A 69 -14.01 4.61 -15.38
C ASP A 69 -13.18 4.97 -14.14
N LEU A 70 -12.51 3.98 -13.56
CA LEU A 70 -11.60 4.20 -12.42
C LEU A 70 -10.40 5.06 -12.84
N LEU A 71 -9.82 4.75 -13.98
CA LEU A 71 -8.69 5.49 -14.56
C LEU A 71 -9.08 6.94 -14.84
N LEU A 72 -10.20 7.19 -15.54
CA LEU A 72 -10.70 8.53 -15.83
C LEU A 72 -11.01 9.31 -14.55
N ARG A 73 -11.57 8.66 -13.53
CA ARG A 73 -11.82 9.28 -12.23
C ARG A 73 -10.51 9.70 -11.54
N CYS A 74 -9.47 8.87 -11.60
CA CYS A 74 -8.17 9.17 -11.02
C CYS A 74 -7.34 10.17 -11.83
N SER A 75 -7.59 10.33 -13.13
CA SER A 75 -6.92 11.34 -13.97
C SER A 75 -7.34 12.79 -13.68
N LYS A 76 -8.45 12.98 -12.94
CA LYS A 76 -9.06 14.29 -12.69
C LYS A 76 -9.04 14.62 -11.19
N PRO A 77 -7.93 15.17 -10.66
CA PRO A 77 -7.81 15.45 -9.23
C PRO A 77 -8.76 16.56 -8.81
N LYS A 78 -9.22 16.52 -7.56
CA LYS A 78 -9.90 17.67 -6.96
C LYS A 78 -8.87 18.74 -6.58
N VAL A 79 -8.96 19.91 -7.20
CA VAL A 79 -8.10 21.06 -6.89
C VAL A 79 -8.60 21.76 -5.62
N SER A 80 -7.72 21.92 -4.64
CA SER A 80 -7.95 22.67 -3.40
C SER A 80 -7.64 24.15 -3.59
N GLN A 81 -8.20 25.02 -2.75
CA GLN A 81 -7.97 26.48 -2.81
C GLN A 81 -6.75 26.96 -2.03
N ILE A 82 -6.07 26.05 -1.34
CA ILE A 82 -4.85 26.34 -0.57
C ILE A 82 -3.60 26.02 -1.39
N THR A 83 -2.48 26.64 -1.02
CA THR A 83 -1.15 26.32 -1.55
C THR A 83 -0.53 25.11 -0.86
N GLN A 84 0.49 24.49 -1.48
CA GLN A 84 1.28 23.45 -0.82
C GLN A 84 1.94 23.96 0.48
N ALA A 85 2.40 25.21 0.48
CA ALA A 85 2.98 25.83 1.68
C ALA A 85 1.96 25.95 2.82
N GLU A 86 0.73 26.41 2.51
CA GLU A 86 -0.37 26.48 3.47
C GLU A 86 -0.78 25.08 3.96
N TYR A 87 -0.74 24.07 3.10
CA TYR A 87 -1.02 22.68 3.47
C TYR A 87 0.05 22.10 4.40
N ALA A 88 1.34 22.38 4.12
CA ALA A 88 2.47 21.90 4.92
C ALA A 88 2.44 22.43 6.37
N GLN A 89 1.91 23.64 6.58
CA GLN A 89 1.75 24.26 7.91
C GLN A 89 0.61 23.66 8.75
N LYS A 90 -0.25 22.81 8.17
CA LYS A 90 -1.40 22.22 8.88
C LYS A 90 -0.99 21.03 9.72
N THR A 91 -1.74 20.80 10.80
CA THR A 91 -1.57 19.60 11.63
C THR A 91 -1.90 18.33 10.84
N ALA A 92 -1.40 17.17 11.29
CA ALA A 92 -1.69 15.89 10.65
C ALA A 92 -3.20 15.62 10.51
N ALA A 93 -4.00 15.98 11.53
CA ALA A 93 -5.45 15.83 11.50
C ALA A 93 -6.11 16.76 10.45
N GLN A 94 -5.67 18.01 10.37
CA GLN A 94 -6.16 18.96 9.36
C GLN A 94 -5.77 18.52 7.95
N GLN A 95 -4.53 18.04 7.76
CA GLN A 95 -4.05 17.47 6.51
C GLN A 95 -4.87 16.26 6.08
N ALA A 96 -5.21 15.37 7.01
CA ALA A 96 -6.07 14.21 6.75
C ALA A 96 -7.49 14.62 6.34
N ASN A 97 -8.09 15.60 7.04
CA ASN A 97 -9.41 16.13 6.69
C ASN A 97 -9.43 16.77 5.30
N LEU A 98 -8.39 17.51 4.93
CA LEU A 98 -8.32 18.14 3.61
C LEU A 98 -8.10 17.13 2.48
N LYS A 99 -7.33 16.06 2.72
CA LYS A 99 -7.13 14.95 1.77
C LYS A 99 -8.42 14.18 1.48
N ASP A 100 -9.36 14.21 2.42
CA ASP A 100 -10.61 13.46 2.32
C ASP A 100 -11.59 14.14 1.38
N VAL A 101 -11.42 13.86 0.10
CA VAL A 101 -12.30 14.28 -0.99
C VAL A 101 -13.18 13.12 -1.48
N GLY A 102 -13.44 12.18 -0.56
CA GLY A 102 -13.92 10.83 -0.84
C GLY A 102 -12.80 9.84 -1.06
N ALA A 103 -13.15 8.56 -1.07
CA ALA A 103 -12.23 7.46 -1.17
C ALA A 103 -12.81 6.28 -1.94
N PHE A 104 -11.94 5.35 -2.31
CA PHE A 104 -12.27 4.11 -2.99
C PHE A 104 -11.44 2.93 -2.49
N ILE A 105 -11.98 1.74 -2.73
CA ILE A 105 -11.29 0.46 -2.70
C ILE A 105 -11.64 -0.23 -4.03
N PRO A 106 -10.67 -0.57 -4.90
CA PRO A 106 -10.95 -1.32 -6.12
C PRO A 106 -11.19 -2.79 -5.77
N GLY A 107 -12.35 -3.04 -5.17
CA GLY A 107 -12.87 -4.35 -4.84
C GLY A 107 -14.12 -4.27 -3.99
N GLU A 108 -14.52 -5.39 -3.43
CA GLU A 108 -15.77 -5.48 -2.66
C GLU A 108 -15.53 -5.24 -1.17
N VAL A 109 -16.44 -4.49 -0.55
CA VAL A 109 -16.43 -4.20 0.87
C VAL A 109 -17.70 -4.76 1.52
N GLY A 110 -17.52 -5.50 2.61
CA GLY A 110 -18.62 -6.05 3.40
C GLY A 110 -19.25 -5.04 4.38
N PRO A 111 -20.31 -5.46 5.11
CA PRO A 111 -21.09 -4.58 6.00
C PRO A 111 -20.26 -3.85 7.07
N ASN A 112 -19.16 -4.46 7.54
CA ASN A 112 -18.30 -3.91 8.58
C ASN A 112 -17.13 -3.08 8.03
N ARG A 113 -17.23 -2.60 6.79
CA ARG A 113 -16.13 -1.92 6.06
C ARG A 113 -14.87 -2.77 5.88
N LYS A 114 -14.97 -4.08 6.10
CA LYS A 114 -13.91 -5.04 5.81
C LYS A 114 -13.90 -5.33 4.32
N THR A 115 -12.73 -5.21 3.71
CA THR A 115 -12.52 -5.59 2.32
C THR A 115 -12.70 -7.09 2.21
N ARG A 116 -13.38 -7.55 1.17
CA ARG A 116 -13.60 -8.97 0.84
C ARG A 116 -12.71 -9.41 -0.29
N SER A 117 -12.51 -8.55 -1.28
CA SER A 117 -11.70 -8.83 -2.47
C SER A 117 -11.06 -7.56 -2.99
N ARG A 118 -9.98 -7.71 -3.77
CA ARG A 118 -9.31 -6.63 -4.52
C ARG A 118 -9.19 -7.03 -5.98
N TYR A 119 -9.63 -6.17 -6.89
CA TYR A 119 -9.49 -6.30 -8.34
C TYR A 119 -8.27 -5.53 -8.88
N CYS A 120 -7.67 -4.68 -8.04
CA CYS A 120 -6.45 -3.96 -8.37
C CYS A 120 -5.51 -3.93 -7.17
N LEU A 121 -4.21 -3.90 -7.44
CA LEU A 121 -3.24 -3.43 -6.46
C LEU A 121 -3.29 -1.91 -6.40
N THR A 122 -3.19 -1.34 -5.21
CA THR A 122 -3.08 0.10 -5.00
C THR A 122 -1.91 0.36 -4.08
N LEU A 123 -0.79 0.82 -4.65
CA LEU A 123 0.49 0.89 -3.97
C LEU A 123 0.94 2.35 -3.81
N ASP A 124 1.09 2.80 -2.56
CA ASP A 124 1.60 4.12 -2.21
C ASP A 124 3.14 4.13 -2.27
N LEU A 125 3.67 4.99 -3.13
CA LEU A 125 5.08 5.21 -3.39
C LEU A 125 5.49 6.54 -2.75
N ASP A 126 5.85 6.51 -1.48
CA ASP A 126 6.21 7.71 -0.71
C ASP A 126 7.68 8.14 -0.88
N TYR A 127 8.51 7.26 -1.47
CA TYR A 127 9.95 7.46 -1.67
C TYR A 127 10.38 7.18 -3.11
N ALA A 128 9.50 7.40 -4.09
CA ALA A 128 9.79 7.17 -5.50
C ALA A 128 10.83 8.16 -6.06
N THR A 129 11.36 7.82 -7.23
CA THR A 129 12.07 8.78 -8.08
C THR A 129 11.15 9.21 -9.24
N ALA A 130 11.49 10.30 -9.91
CA ALA A 130 10.71 10.78 -11.06
C ALA A 130 10.71 9.79 -12.24
N GLU A 131 11.73 8.93 -12.31
CA GLU A 131 11.95 7.95 -13.38
C GLU A 131 11.22 6.63 -13.14
N LEU A 132 10.57 6.45 -11.99
CA LEU A 132 9.93 5.17 -11.62
C LEU A 132 8.98 4.66 -12.71
N TRP A 133 8.19 5.54 -13.32
CA TRP A 133 7.26 5.14 -14.37
C TRP A 133 7.97 4.62 -15.62
N ALA A 134 9.08 5.26 -16.02
CA ALA A 134 9.91 4.80 -17.13
C ALA A 134 10.61 3.46 -16.85
N VAL A 135 10.85 3.13 -15.57
CA VAL A 135 11.34 1.82 -15.13
C VAL A 135 10.22 0.77 -15.09
N PHE A 136 9.02 1.17 -14.68
CA PHE A 136 7.85 0.28 -14.58
C PHE A 136 7.46 -0.31 -15.94
N ILE A 137 7.31 0.54 -16.97
CA ILE A 137 6.83 0.15 -18.30
C ILE A 137 7.58 -1.06 -18.89
N PRO A 138 8.92 -1.06 -19.00
CA PRO A 138 9.65 -2.18 -19.57
C PRO A 138 9.72 -3.41 -18.65
N LEU A 139 9.52 -3.26 -17.33
CA LEU A 139 9.51 -4.38 -16.39
C LEU A 139 8.16 -5.12 -16.38
N PHE A 140 7.06 -4.40 -16.62
CA PHE A 140 5.71 -4.91 -16.53
C PHE A 140 4.87 -4.49 -17.72
N ASP A 141 4.55 -5.43 -18.61
CA ASP A 141 3.60 -5.21 -19.71
C ASP A 141 2.14 -5.42 -19.25
N VAL A 142 1.71 -4.63 -18.27
CA VAL A 142 0.40 -4.77 -17.62
C VAL A 142 -0.41 -3.47 -17.64
N ALA A 143 -1.73 -3.61 -17.61
CA ALA A 143 -2.65 -2.50 -17.45
C ALA A 143 -2.45 -1.83 -16.08
N ALA A 144 -1.94 -0.61 -16.09
CA ALA A 144 -1.64 0.14 -14.89
C ALA A 144 -1.76 1.65 -15.13
N PHE A 145 -1.98 2.39 -14.04
CA PHE A 145 -1.84 3.83 -14.06
C PHE A 145 -1.18 4.33 -12.78
N LEU A 146 -0.55 5.49 -12.88
CA LEU A 146 0.17 6.13 -11.81
C LEU A 146 -0.28 7.59 -11.69
N TYR A 147 -0.44 8.07 -10.46
CA TYR A 147 -0.75 9.47 -10.23
C TYR A 147 -0.06 10.05 -9.00
N SER A 148 0.30 11.33 -9.06
CA SER A 148 0.92 12.03 -7.93
C SER A 148 -0.05 12.12 -6.75
N THR A 149 0.47 11.90 -5.54
CA THR A 149 -0.30 12.18 -4.31
C THR A 149 -0.28 13.66 -4.00
N ARG A 150 -1.19 14.13 -3.14
CA ARG A 150 -1.24 15.56 -2.74
C ARG A 150 0.08 16.11 -2.19
N LYS A 151 0.92 15.26 -1.57
CA LYS A 151 2.21 15.66 -0.99
C LYS A 151 3.38 15.56 -1.98
N HIS A 152 3.12 15.29 -3.25
CA HIS A 152 4.14 15.25 -4.29
C HIS A 152 4.77 16.63 -4.48
N THR A 153 6.10 16.66 -4.59
CA THR A 153 6.86 17.79 -5.14
C THR A 153 7.94 17.25 -6.08
N PRO A 154 8.52 18.09 -6.97
CA PRO A 154 9.63 17.67 -7.83
C PRO A 154 10.83 17.09 -7.06
N GLU A 155 11.09 17.58 -5.84
CA GLU A 155 12.19 17.14 -4.98
C GLU A 155 11.84 15.92 -4.13
N ALA A 156 10.55 15.64 -3.94
CA ALA A 156 10.02 14.55 -3.14
C ALA A 156 8.87 13.87 -3.87
N ALA A 157 9.23 13.04 -4.86
CA ALA A 157 8.27 12.40 -5.73
C ALA A 157 7.43 11.37 -4.95
N ARG A 158 6.12 11.62 -4.90
CA ARG A 158 5.15 10.72 -4.26
C ARG A 158 4.04 10.34 -5.20
N PHE A 159 3.81 9.05 -5.36
CA PHE A 159 2.84 8.53 -6.31
C PHE A 159 1.94 7.47 -5.69
N ARG A 160 0.84 7.18 -6.37
CA ARG A 160 0.12 5.93 -6.21
C ARG A 160 0.13 5.18 -7.53
N LEU A 161 0.59 3.93 -7.48
CA LEU A 161 0.56 3.00 -8.59
C LEU A 161 -0.66 2.09 -8.44
N VAL A 162 -1.47 1.99 -9.49
CA VAL A 162 -2.65 1.14 -9.54
C VAL A 162 -2.49 0.14 -10.68
N ILE A 163 -2.60 -1.14 -10.38
CA ILE A 163 -2.37 -2.23 -11.34
C ILE A 163 -3.58 -3.13 -11.37
N LEU A 164 -4.11 -3.40 -12.56
CA LEU A 164 -5.25 -4.28 -12.76
C LEU A 164 -4.85 -5.75 -12.59
N LEU A 165 -5.67 -6.53 -11.89
CA LEU A 165 -5.48 -7.98 -11.71
C LEU A 165 -6.42 -8.77 -12.62
N ASP A 166 -5.98 -9.94 -13.08
CA ASP A 166 -6.76 -10.84 -13.94
C ASP A 166 -7.93 -11.52 -13.21
N ARG A 167 -7.82 -11.65 -11.88
CA ARG A 167 -8.87 -12.11 -10.98
C ARG A 167 -8.86 -11.34 -9.66
N PRO A 168 -10.00 -11.27 -8.96
CA PRO A 168 -10.00 -10.74 -7.59
C PRO A 168 -9.12 -11.59 -6.67
N VAL A 169 -8.41 -10.92 -5.77
CA VAL A 169 -7.58 -11.54 -4.74
C VAL A 169 -8.13 -11.31 -3.34
N MET A 170 -7.86 -12.28 -2.46
CA MET A 170 -8.16 -12.17 -1.02
C MET A 170 -6.97 -11.55 -0.27
N GLU A 171 -7.09 -11.40 1.05
CA GLU A 171 -6.11 -10.69 1.89
C GLU A 171 -4.66 -11.17 1.69
N ASP A 172 -4.42 -12.48 1.83
CA ASP A 172 -3.07 -13.03 1.78
C ASP A 172 -2.46 -12.98 0.37
N GLU A 173 -3.27 -13.28 -0.65
CA GLU A 173 -2.84 -13.18 -2.05
C GLU A 173 -2.50 -11.73 -2.42
N HIS A 174 -3.31 -10.77 -1.98
CA HIS A 174 -3.06 -9.36 -2.19
C HIS A 174 -1.71 -8.95 -1.62
N GLU A 175 -1.40 -9.34 -0.38
CA GLU A 175 -0.13 -8.98 0.25
C GLU A 175 1.06 -9.64 -0.47
N ALA A 176 0.99 -10.94 -0.75
CA ALA A 176 2.05 -11.67 -1.43
C ALA A 176 2.34 -11.11 -2.84
N VAL A 177 1.30 -10.84 -3.64
CA VAL A 177 1.43 -10.26 -4.98
C VAL A 177 1.98 -8.83 -4.91
N SER A 178 1.44 -8.01 -4.00
CA SER A 178 1.89 -6.62 -3.83
C SER A 178 3.36 -6.53 -3.41
N ARG A 179 3.79 -7.38 -2.48
CA ARG A 179 5.18 -7.41 -2.01
C ARG A 179 6.13 -7.93 -3.06
N TRP A 180 5.73 -8.95 -3.84
CA TRP A 180 6.55 -9.44 -4.94
C TRP A 180 6.84 -8.31 -5.94
N LEU A 181 5.78 -7.62 -6.37
CA LEU A 181 5.87 -6.52 -7.32
C LEU A 181 6.69 -5.36 -6.78
N ALA A 182 6.46 -4.98 -5.52
CA ALA A 182 7.26 -3.96 -4.86
C ALA A 182 8.74 -4.36 -4.76
N GLY A 183 9.03 -5.65 -4.53
CA GLY A 183 10.38 -6.21 -4.54
C GLY A 183 11.11 -5.99 -5.86
N GLN A 184 10.43 -6.23 -6.99
CA GLN A 184 11.01 -6.03 -8.33
C GLN A 184 11.32 -4.55 -8.65
N LEU A 185 10.49 -3.63 -8.17
CA LEU A 185 10.68 -2.19 -8.36
C LEU A 185 11.61 -1.56 -7.33
N GLY A 186 11.95 -2.29 -6.26
CA GLY A 186 12.65 -1.77 -5.09
C GLY A 186 11.69 -1.46 -3.96
N ILE A 187 11.53 -2.40 -3.02
CA ILE A 187 10.52 -2.31 -1.96
C ILE A 187 10.68 -1.08 -1.05
N ASN A 188 11.89 -0.53 -0.94
CA ASN A 188 12.14 0.68 -0.16
C ASN A 188 11.51 1.94 -0.76
N LEU A 189 11.03 1.92 -2.01
CA LEU A 189 10.31 3.04 -2.62
C LEU A 189 8.87 3.18 -2.09
N PHE A 190 8.31 2.10 -1.54
CA PHE A 190 6.92 2.01 -1.12
C PHE A 190 6.74 2.39 0.36
N ASP A 191 5.55 2.88 0.71
CA ASP A 191 5.12 3.00 2.10
C ASP A 191 4.86 1.60 2.69
N ASP A 192 5.34 1.34 3.91
CA ASP A 192 5.31 -0.02 4.49
C ASP A 192 3.89 -0.49 4.81
N THR A 193 2.95 0.44 5.00
CA THR A 193 1.54 0.12 5.23
C THR A 193 0.75 -0.09 3.94
N THR A 194 1.38 0.04 2.76
CA THR A 194 0.65 -0.02 1.47
C THR A 194 0.11 -1.41 1.14
N PHE A 195 0.69 -2.45 1.75
CA PHE A 195 0.33 -3.85 1.51
C PHE A 195 -0.94 -4.28 2.25
N GLN A 196 -1.44 -3.44 3.16
CA GLN A 196 -2.63 -3.72 3.97
C GLN A 196 -3.89 -3.85 3.10
N PHE A 197 -4.50 -5.03 3.13
CA PHE A 197 -5.67 -5.37 2.32
C PHE A 197 -6.90 -4.47 2.56
N ASN A 198 -7.06 -3.97 3.78
CA ASN A 198 -8.20 -3.12 4.17
C ASN A 198 -7.98 -1.62 3.90
N ARG A 199 -6.85 -1.24 3.29
CA ARG A 199 -6.49 0.17 3.13
C ARG A 199 -7.33 0.87 2.07
N LEU A 200 -8.14 1.85 2.48
CA LEU A 200 -8.84 2.73 1.55
C LEU A 200 -7.88 3.73 0.89
N MET A 201 -8.21 4.13 -0.32
CA MET A 201 -7.44 5.10 -1.10
C MET A 201 -8.28 6.37 -1.27
N TYR A 202 -7.78 7.52 -0.79
CA TYR A 202 -8.43 8.79 -1.10
C TYR A 202 -8.39 9.06 -2.61
N TRP A 203 -9.46 9.63 -3.14
CA TRP A 203 -9.46 10.18 -4.50
C TRP A 203 -8.35 11.23 -4.63
N PRO A 204 -7.74 11.37 -5.83
CA PRO A 204 -6.66 12.32 -6.02
C PRO A 204 -7.14 13.74 -5.75
N SER A 205 -6.33 14.48 -5.00
CA SER A 205 -6.50 15.90 -4.76
C SER A 205 -5.15 16.59 -4.81
N VAL A 206 -5.17 17.83 -5.26
CA VAL A 206 -3.98 18.64 -5.50
C VAL A 206 -4.22 20.05 -4.94
N ASP A 207 -3.18 20.69 -4.42
CA ASP A 207 -3.24 22.09 -4.00
C ASP A 207 -3.17 23.01 -5.23
N LYS A 208 -3.66 24.26 -5.15
CA LYS A 208 -3.88 25.11 -6.34
C LYS A 208 -2.62 25.43 -7.14
N ASP A 209 -1.46 25.33 -6.49
CA ASP A 209 -0.14 25.62 -7.03
C ASP A 209 0.74 24.37 -7.18
N ALA A 210 0.19 23.18 -6.88
CA ALA A 210 0.90 21.93 -6.99
C ALA A 210 0.80 21.34 -8.40
N GLN A 211 1.88 20.71 -8.85
CA GLN A 211 1.85 19.87 -10.04
C GLN A 211 1.04 18.60 -9.78
N PHE A 212 0.23 18.21 -10.77
CA PHE A 212 -0.40 16.89 -10.81
C PHE A 212 0.19 16.09 -11.98
N ILE A 213 0.70 14.91 -11.68
CA ILE A 213 1.23 13.96 -12.67
C ILE A 213 0.26 12.80 -12.75
N PHE A 214 -0.10 12.41 -13.97
CA PHE A 214 -0.91 11.24 -14.27
C PHE A 214 -0.34 10.55 -15.49
N GLU A 215 -0.09 9.25 -15.37
CA GLU A 215 0.47 8.40 -16.41
C GLU A 215 -0.30 7.10 -16.47
N TYR A 216 -0.40 6.49 -17.65
CA TYR A 216 -1.04 5.18 -17.80
C TYR A 216 -0.39 4.33 -18.89
N GLN A 217 -0.53 3.02 -18.74
CA GLN A 217 -0.13 2.01 -19.71
C GLN A 217 -1.32 1.09 -19.94
N ASP A 218 -1.66 0.92 -21.21
CA ASP A 218 -2.59 -0.12 -21.65
C ASP A 218 -1.81 -1.42 -21.84
N GLY A 219 -2.36 -2.53 -21.35
CA GLY A 219 -1.69 -3.82 -21.29
C GLY A 219 -2.65 -4.93 -20.86
N SER A 220 -2.12 -6.12 -20.59
CA SER A 220 -2.91 -7.21 -20.02
C SER A 220 -3.11 -7.00 -18.52
N ALA A 221 -4.16 -7.59 -17.94
CA ALA A 221 -4.25 -7.64 -16.48
C ALA A 221 -3.09 -8.48 -15.92
N LEU A 222 -2.55 -8.10 -14.76
CA LEU A 222 -1.49 -8.85 -14.09
C LEU A 222 -2.01 -10.24 -13.70
N CYS A 223 -1.34 -11.30 -14.16
CA CYS A 223 -1.72 -12.65 -13.80
C CYS A 223 -1.33 -12.97 -12.36
N VAL A 224 -2.33 -13.10 -11.49
CA VAL A 224 -2.12 -13.34 -10.06
C VAL A 224 -1.38 -14.66 -9.84
N ASP A 225 -1.83 -15.72 -10.49
CA ASP A 225 -1.28 -17.07 -10.28
C ASP A 225 0.16 -17.20 -10.79
N GLU A 226 0.52 -16.49 -11.87
CA GLU A 226 1.91 -16.43 -12.34
C GLU A 226 2.83 -15.75 -11.32
N VAL A 227 2.36 -14.68 -10.66
CA VAL A 227 3.12 -13.99 -9.61
C VAL A 227 3.26 -14.88 -8.37
N LEU A 228 2.17 -15.49 -7.91
CA LEU A 228 2.19 -16.41 -6.78
C LEU A 228 3.10 -17.62 -7.04
N GLY A 229 3.16 -18.09 -8.29
CA GLY A 229 4.05 -19.16 -8.73
C GLY A 229 5.54 -18.78 -8.81
N LYS A 230 5.92 -17.50 -8.58
CA LYS A 230 7.34 -17.10 -8.48
C LYS A 230 7.95 -17.41 -7.12
N TYR A 231 7.12 -17.63 -6.09
CA TYR A 231 7.56 -18.07 -4.78
C TYR A 231 7.75 -19.59 -4.76
N THR A 232 8.62 -20.10 -3.89
CA THR A 232 8.65 -21.55 -3.62
C THR A 232 7.37 -21.92 -2.87
N ASN A 233 7.00 -21.12 -1.87
CA ASN A 233 5.70 -21.15 -1.24
C ASN A 233 5.23 -19.73 -0.94
N TRP A 234 4.31 -19.17 -1.73
CA TRP A 234 3.82 -17.81 -1.51
C TRP A 234 3.12 -17.62 -0.16
N ARG A 235 2.69 -18.70 0.50
CA ARG A 235 2.13 -18.63 1.86
C ARG A 235 3.20 -18.55 2.94
N ASP A 236 4.47 -18.79 2.63
CA ASP A 236 5.57 -18.58 3.57
C ASP A 236 5.98 -17.11 3.58
N GLN A 237 5.63 -16.39 4.64
CA GLN A 237 5.94 -14.95 4.75
C GLN A 237 7.44 -14.68 4.86
N SER A 238 8.27 -15.68 5.16
CA SER A 238 9.73 -15.49 5.20
C SER A 238 10.32 -15.26 3.80
N GLU A 239 9.64 -15.72 2.75
CA GLU A 239 10.03 -15.48 1.35
C GLU A 239 9.65 -14.08 0.85
N TRP A 240 8.76 -13.38 1.56
CA TRP A 240 8.24 -12.10 1.10
C TRP A 240 9.28 -10.97 1.20
N PRO A 241 9.30 -10.06 0.21
CA PRO A 241 10.06 -8.82 0.34
C PRO A 241 9.54 -7.96 1.51
N TYR A 242 10.48 -7.45 2.32
CA TYR A 242 10.24 -6.40 3.31
C TYR A 242 11.24 -5.26 3.13
N SER A 243 10.80 -4.03 3.37
CA SER A 243 11.69 -2.87 3.38
C SER A 243 12.69 -2.95 4.54
N SER A 244 13.82 -2.26 4.40
CA SER A 244 14.79 -2.15 5.49
C SER A 244 14.23 -1.39 6.70
N ARG A 245 13.16 -0.60 6.50
CA ARG A 245 12.50 0.17 7.57
C ARG A 245 11.73 -0.72 8.53
N VAL A 246 11.14 -1.83 8.08
CA VAL A 246 10.43 -2.77 8.99
C VAL A 246 11.37 -3.29 10.07
N LYS A 247 12.58 -3.72 9.68
CA LYS A 247 13.61 -4.14 10.64
C LYS A 247 14.03 -3.01 11.57
N LYS A 248 14.21 -1.79 11.04
CA LYS A 248 14.55 -0.61 11.83
C LYS A 248 13.46 -0.26 12.84
N GLU A 249 12.19 -0.31 12.45
CA GLU A 249 11.06 0.00 13.31
C GLU A 249 10.97 -1.00 14.47
N ILE A 250 11.13 -2.30 14.19
CA ILE A 250 11.16 -3.34 15.22
C ILE A 250 12.32 -3.08 16.20
N HIS A 251 13.51 -2.73 15.68
CA HIS A 251 14.67 -2.39 16.51
C HIS A 251 14.45 -1.14 17.37
N ASP A 252 13.88 -0.08 16.80
CA ASP A 252 13.60 1.17 17.51
C ASP A 252 12.51 0.97 18.58
N ARG A 253 11.45 0.20 18.28
CA ARG A 253 10.43 -0.19 19.26
C ARG A 253 11.04 -1.02 20.40
N LYS A 254 11.97 -1.93 20.08
CA LYS A 254 12.70 -2.72 21.08
C LYS A 254 13.55 -1.85 22.01
N LYS A 255 14.15 -0.76 21.50
CA LYS A 255 14.88 0.21 22.34
C LYS A 255 13.96 1.05 23.23
N GLN A 256 12.78 1.42 22.73
CA GLN A 256 11.80 2.19 23.48
C GLN A 256 11.14 1.35 24.58
N GLN A 257 10.92 0.06 24.34
CA GLN A 257 10.46 -0.85 25.37
C GLN A 257 11.59 -1.17 26.34
N GLN A 258 11.35 -0.95 27.64
CA GLN A 258 12.24 -1.43 28.69
C GLN A 258 12.39 -2.95 28.58
N ASP A 259 13.62 -3.47 28.75
CA ASP A 259 13.89 -4.92 28.77
C ASP A 259 12.90 -5.61 29.72
N PRO A 260 12.04 -6.52 29.20
CA PRO A 260 10.97 -7.13 29.98
C PRO A 260 11.50 -7.88 31.20
N LEU A 261 12.72 -8.42 31.14
CA LEU A 261 13.34 -9.16 32.25
C LEU A 261 13.72 -8.25 33.42
N THR A 262 13.91 -6.94 33.18
CA THR A 262 14.31 -5.96 34.20
C THR A 262 13.12 -5.31 34.91
N LYS A 263 11.89 -5.48 34.40
CA LYS A 263 10.69 -4.87 34.98
C LYS A 263 10.40 -5.47 36.37
N ARG A 264 10.19 -4.61 37.38
CA ARG A 264 9.94 -5.04 38.78
C ARG A 264 8.45 -5.29 39.11
N ASN A 265 7.59 -5.32 38.10
CA ASN A 265 6.16 -5.58 38.24
C ASN A 265 5.81 -7.00 37.78
N PHE A 266 4.52 -7.34 37.83
CA PHE A 266 4.02 -8.67 37.43
C PHE A 266 4.40 -9.07 36.00
N VAL A 267 4.34 -8.13 35.04
CA VAL A 267 4.75 -8.37 33.65
C VAL A 267 6.19 -8.86 33.58
N GLY A 268 7.10 -8.20 34.31
CA GLY A 268 8.50 -8.63 34.37
C GLY A 268 8.69 -9.96 35.09
N THR A 269 7.91 -10.24 36.14
CA THR A 269 7.93 -11.55 36.81
C THR A 269 7.52 -12.66 35.86
N PHE A 270 6.49 -12.45 35.05
CA PHE A 270 6.08 -13.40 34.01
C PHE A 270 7.18 -13.60 32.97
N CYS A 271 7.73 -12.51 32.42
CA CYS A 271 8.76 -12.60 31.37
C CYS A 271 10.09 -13.20 31.87
N ARG A 272 10.39 -13.18 33.18
CA ARG A 272 11.51 -13.91 33.77
C ARG A 272 11.24 -15.40 33.98
N ALA A 273 9.97 -15.77 34.14
CA ALA A 273 9.56 -17.16 34.33
C ALA A 273 9.41 -17.91 33.00
N TYR A 274 9.06 -17.19 31.93
CA TYR A 274 8.86 -17.75 30.60
C TYR A 274 9.47 -16.84 29.54
N THR A 275 10.34 -17.41 28.72
CA THR A 275 10.72 -16.87 27.42
C THR A 275 9.54 -16.82 26.46
N ILE A 276 9.70 -16.19 25.29
CA ILE A 276 8.66 -16.20 24.25
C ILE A 276 8.33 -17.64 23.84
N SER A 277 9.35 -18.44 23.56
CA SER A 277 9.19 -19.82 23.08
C SER A 277 8.51 -20.70 24.13
N GLU A 278 8.93 -20.61 25.40
CA GLU A 278 8.27 -21.34 26.51
C GLU A 278 6.83 -20.87 26.75
N ALA A 279 6.56 -19.57 26.63
CA ALA A 279 5.20 -19.05 26.75
C ALA A 279 4.30 -19.56 25.61
N ILE A 280 4.84 -19.66 24.39
CA ILE A 280 4.12 -20.26 23.26
C ILE A 280 3.82 -21.73 23.54
N GLU A 281 4.82 -22.52 23.90
CA GLU A 281 4.65 -23.94 24.18
C GLU A 281 3.62 -24.20 25.29
N ARG A 282 3.71 -23.43 26.38
CA ARG A 282 2.90 -23.66 27.58
C ARG A 282 1.48 -23.13 27.47
N PHE A 283 1.29 -21.95 26.87
CA PHE A 283 0.01 -21.24 26.91
C PHE A 283 -0.65 -21.11 25.53
N LEU A 284 0.12 -21.14 24.45
CA LEU A 284 -0.34 -20.81 23.10
C LEU A 284 -0.06 -21.92 22.08
N SER A 285 0.15 -23.17 22.51
CA SER A 285 0.50 -24.29 21.61
C SER A 285 -0.60 -24.66 20.60
N LYS A 286 -1.84 -24.23 20.85
CA LYS A 286 -2.96 -24.33 19.89
C LYS A 286 -3.12 -23.09 19.01
N VAL A 287 -2.38 -22.03 19.30
CA VAL A 287 -2.46 -20.72 18.63
C VAL A 287 -1.27 -20.53 17.69
N TYR A 288 -0.08 -21.00 18.09
CA TYR A 288 1.13 -20.89 17.29
C TYR A 288 1.79 -22.26 17.10
N PHE A 289 2.14 -22.57 15.86
CA PHE A 289 2.87 -23.79 15.49
C PHE A 289 4.30 -23.48 15.05
N PRO A 290 5.29 -24.27 15.47
CA PRO A 290 6.68 -24.06 15.06
C PRO A 290 6.84 -24.23 13.54
N THR A 291 7.84 -23.55 12.98
CA THR A 291 8.27 -23.74 11.59
C THR A 291 9.65 -24.40 11.52
N ALA A 292 10.15 -24.63 10.31
CA ALA A 292 11.52 -25.12 10.13
C ALA A 292 12.59 -24.10 10.63
N ASP A 293 12.25 -22.81 10.62
CA ASP A 293 13.06 -21.77 11.26
C ASP A 293 12.66 -21.67 12.74
N PRO A 294 13.58 -21.94 13.69
CA PRO A 294 13.28 -21.91 15.12
C PRO A 294 12.92 -20.51 15.62
N THR A 295 13.21 -19.47 14.84
CA THR A 295 12.84 -18.08 15.17
C THR A 295 11.46 -17.70 14.65
N ARG A 296 10.72 -18.62 14.01
CA ARG A 296 9.42 -18.34 13.41
C ARG A 296 8.34 -19.33 13.80
N PHE A 297 7.14 -18.78 14.00
CA PHE A 297 5.91 -19.54 14.26
C PHE A 297 4.79 -19.14 13.31
N THR A 298 3.90 -20.10 13.05
CA THR A 298 2.69 -19.94 12.24
C THR A 298 1.49 -19.70 13.14
N TYR A 299 0.73 -18.64 12.88
CA TYR A 299 -0.56 -18.42 13.54
C TYR A 299 -1.61 -19.41 13.03
N ALA A 300 -2.19 -20.21 13.92
CA ALA A 300 -3.05 -21.34 13.59
C ALA A 300 -4.33 -20.96 12.81
N LYS A 301 -4.86 -19.75 13.02
CA LYS A 301 -6.05 -19.25 12.32
C LYS A 301 -5.70 -18.40 11.09
N GLY A 302 -4.40 -18.24 10.80
CA GLY A 302 -3.90 -17.57 9.60
C GLY A 302 -3.88 -18.51 8.41
N SER A 303 -3.95 -17.95 7.20
CA SER A 303 -3.83 -18.70 5.95
C SER A 303 -2.42 -18.64 5.34
N THR A 304 -1.49 -17.95 6.02
CA THR A 304 -0.04 -17.96 5.74
C THR A 304 0.77 -18.52 6.91
N PHE A 305 2.02 -18.90 6.61
CA PHE A 305 2.96 -19.58 7.49
C PHE A 305 4.11 -18.65 7.92
N GLY A 306 4.67 -18.90 9.10
CA GLY A 306 5.90 -18.25 9.57
C GLY A 306 5.79 -16.73 9.83
N GLY A 307 4.57 -16.22 10.04
CA GLY A 307 4.30 -14.79 10.21
C GLY A 307 4.74 -14.20 11.57
N LEU A 308 4.88 -15.01 12.63
CA LEU A 308 5.40 -14.56 13.91
C LEU A 308 6.92 -14.76 13.97
N VAL A 309 7.67 -13.68 14.20
CA VAL A 309 9.15 -13.70 14.31
C VAL A 309 9.56 -13.43 15.75
N VAL A 310 10.44 -14.26 16.29
CA VAL A 310 10.99 -14.18 17.66
C VAL A 310 12.38 -13.54 17.65
N TYR A 311 12.62 -12.62 18.58
CA TYR A 311 13.85 -11.85 18.71
C TYR A 311 14.46 -12.02 20.10
N ASP A 312 15.66 -12.61 20.15
CA ASP A 312 16.42 -12.95 21.37
C ASP A 312 15.59 -13.72 22.43
N ASP A 313 14.51 -14.38 22.00
CA ASP A 313 13.51 -15.06 22.84
C ASP A 313 12.88 -14.16 23.94
N LYS A 314 13.02 -12.84 23.79
CA LYS A 314 12.48 -11.80 24.68
C LYS A 314 11.28 -11.09 24.08
N PHE A 315 11.27 -10.96 22.76
CA PHE A 315 10.22 -10.28 22.01
C PHE A 315 9.74 -11.12 20.83
N ALA A 316 8.48 -10.93 20.45
CA ALA A 316 7.92 -11.45 19.21
C ALA A 316 7.22 -10.33 18.45
N TYR A 317 7.22 -10.43 17.11
CA TYR A 317 6.48 -9.54 16.23
C TYR A 317 5.72 -10.36 15.20
N SER A 318 4.41 -10.16 15.09
CA SER A 318 3.60 -10.83 14.07
C SER A 318 3.39 -9.91 12.87
N HIS A 319 3.77 -10.39 11.69
CA HIS A 319 3.50 -9.75 10.40
C HIS A 319 2.12 -10.10 9.85
N HIS A 320 1.38 -11.01 10.50
CA HIS A 320 0.08 -11.46 10.02
C HIS A 320 -1.02 -10.51 10.48
N SER A 321 -1.73 -9.87 9.55
CA SER A 321 -2.76 -8.84 9.85
C SER A 321 -3.94 -9.36 10.69
N THR A 322 -4.32 -10.63 10.51
CA THR A 322 -5.42 -11.28 11.25
C THR A 322 -5.03 -11.81 12.63
N ASP A 323 -3.73 -11.83 12.95
CA ASP A 323 -3.24 -12.21 14.28
C ASP A 323 -3.60 -11.10 15.29
N PRO A 324 -4.17 -11.41 16.47
CA PRO A 324 -4.34 -10.44 17.56
C PRO A 324 -3.07 -9.67 17.92
N ALA A 325 -1.89 -10.30 17.81
CA ALA A 325 -0.57 -9.68 17.99
C ALA A 325 -0.01 -9.03 16.71
N GLY A 326 -0.75 -9.00 15.60
CA GLY A 326 -0.37 -8.37 14.33
C GLY A 326 0.09 -6.92 14.50
N ASP A 327 1.22 -6.59 13.86
CA ASP A 327 1.92 -5.30 13.88
C ASP A 327 2.35 -4.79 15.28
N LYS A 328 2.41 -5.68 16.28
CA LYS A 328 2.79 -5.37 17.66
C LYS A 328 4.09 -6.08 18.04
N LEU A 329 4.96 -5.34 18.72
CA LEU A 329 6.13 -5.92 19.38
C LEU A 329 5.73 -6.34 20.79
N CYS A 330 5.65 -7.64 21.00
CA CYS A 330 5.15 -8.26 22.23
C CYS A 330 6.30 -8.86 23.04
N ASN A 331 6.30 -8.68 24.36
CA ASN A 331 7.01 -9.60 25.26
C ASN A 331 6.13 -10.85 25.52
N ALA A 332 6.64 -11.84 26.25
CA ALA A 332 5.93 -13.08 26.52
C ALA A 332 4.55 -12.87 27.17
N PHE A 333 4.45 -11.97 28.13
CA PHE A 333 3.17 -11.66 28.78
C PHE A 333 2.17 -11.00 27.80
N ASP A 334 2.62 -10.01 27.03
CA ASP A 334 1.78 -9.35 26.02
C ASP A 334 1.30 -10.34 24.94
N LEU A 335 2.18 -11.23 24.48
CA LEU A 335 1.83 -12.23 23.47
C LEU A 335 0.72 -13.16 23.98
N VAL A 336 0.82 -13.62 25.23
CA VAL A 336 -0.19 -14.47 25.88
C VAL A 336 -1.50 -13.71 26.06
N ARG A 337 -1.47 -12.49 26.64
CA ARG A 337 -2.70 -11.74 26.93
C ARG A 337 -3.49 -11.34 25.69
N TYR A 338 -2.84 -11.18 24.53
CA TYR A 338 -3.55 -10.85 23.29
C TYR A 338 -4.36 -12.04 22.74
N HIS A 339 -4.10 -13.26 23.22
CA HIS A 339 -4.68 -14.48 22.70
C HIS A 339 -5.57 -15.22 23.69
N LEU A 340 -5.41 -14.94 24.98
CA LEU A 340 -6.21 -15.51 26.05
C LEU A 340 -7.34 -14.55 26.44
N THR A 341 -8.52 -15.11 26.72
CA THR A 341 -9.63 -14.38 27.34
C THR A 341 -9.40 -14.20 28.83
N ASP A 342 -10.16 -13.32 29.50
CA ASP A 342 -10.05 -13.13 30.96
C ASP A 342 -10.31 -14.45 31.73
N ASP A 343 -11.16 -15.32 31.20
CA ASP A 343 -11.44 -16.65 31.78
C ASP A 343 -10.24 -17.60 31.66
N ASP A 344 -9.49 -17.53 30.55
CA ASP A 344 -8.26 -18.33 30.33
C ASP A 344 -7.12 -17.87 31.26
N ILE A 345 -7.07 -16.58 31.60
CA ILE A 345 -6.05 -16.01 32.48
C ILE A 345 -6.27 -16.46 33.94
N THR A 346 -7.53 -16.50 34.39
CA THR A 346 -7.90 -16.96 35.75
C THR A 346 -7.52 -18.44 35.97
N LEU A 347 -7.71 -19.29 34.96
CA LEU A 347 -7.34 -20.72 35.03
C LEU A 347 -5.82 -20.94 35.17
N ILE A 348 -4.99 -20.04 34.62
CA ILE A 348 -3.53 -20.08 34.77
C ILE A 348 -3.11 -19.71 36.21
N GLU A 349 -3.86 -18.83 36.88
CA GLU A 349 -3.64 -18.47 38.28
C GLU A 349 -4.04 -19.59 39.24
N GLU A 350 -5.12 -20.33 38.92
CA GLU A 350 -5.59 -21.46 39.72
C GLU A 350 -4.74 -22.73 39.55
N GLY A 351 -4.14 -22.94 38.37
CA GLY A 351 -3.21 -24.04 38.10
C GLY A 351 -1.85 -23.96 38.82
N LYS A 352 -1.66 -22.98 39.72
CA LYS A 352 -0.52 -22.85 40.63
C LYS A 352 -0.82 -23.30 42.08
N LYS A 353 -1.95 -23.97 42.33
CA LYS A 353 -2.23 -24.62 43.62
C LYS A 353 -1.86 -26.09 43.62
#